data_AF-A0A506UJZ0-F1
#
_entry.id   AF-A0A506UJZ0-F1
#
_cell.length_a   1.000
_cell.length_b   1.000
_cell.length_c   1.000
_cell.angle_alpha   90.00
_cell.angle_beta   90.00
_cell.angle_gamma   90.00
#
_symmetry.space_group_name_H-M   'P 1'
#
loop_
_entity.id
_entity.type
_entity.pdbx_description
1 polymer ?
#
loop_
_entity_poly.entity_id
_entity_poly.type
_entity_poly.pdbx_seq_one_letter_code
_entity_poly.pdbx_strand_id
1 'polypeptide(L)'
;MTGEAPIEDRYHASMNELARRVDEWFNGPRLPGVKRGVGFVLLVAEFGKIDGGRVNYISNGSREDMVAMLREYLARLEGRAADGPETRQ
;
A
#
# COMPACT_ATOMS: atom_id res chain seq x y z
N MET A 1 -7.35 -20.67 -3.34
CA MET A 1 -7.36 -19.22 -3.07
C MET A 1 -8.42 -18.61 -3.94
N THR A 2 -9.59 -18.29 -3.40
CA THR A 2 -10.68 -17.63 -4.14
C THR A 2 -10.17 -16.27 -4.61
N GLY A 3 -9.92 -16.18 -5.92
CA GLY A 3 -9.30 -15.05 -6.60
C GLY A 3 -10.29 -13.93 -6.85
N GLU A 4 -10.74 -13.26 -5.79
CA GLU A 4 -11.41 -11.98 -5.97
C GLU A 4 -10.39 -10.92 -6.37
N ALA A 5 -10.77 -10.06 -7.32
CA ALA A 5 -9.97 -8.92 -7.71
C ALA A 5 -9.73 -8.01 -6.48
N PRO A 6 -8.53 -7.39 -6.37
CA PRO A 6 -8.15 -6.59 -5.20
C PRO A 6 -9.00 -5.32 -5.01
N ILE A 7 -9.79 -4.95 -6.02
CA ILE A 7 -10.68 -3.79 -6.01
C ILE A 7 -12.04 -4.22 -6.57
N GLU A 8 -13.12 -3.85 -5.89
CA GLU A 8 -14.49 -3.95 -6.36
C GLU A 8 -14.74 -3.00 -7.55
N ASP A 9 -15.53 -3.43 -8.53
CA ASP A 9 -15.80 -2.66 -9.76
C ASP A 9 -16.23 -1.22 -9.49
N ARG A 10 -17.08 -1.00 -8.47
CA ARG A 10 -17.57 0.33 -8.07
C ARG A 10 -16.46 1.29 -7.60
N TYR A 11 -15.33 0.78 -7.12
CA TYR A 11 -14.20 1.57 -6.65
C TYR A 11 -13.02 1.57 -7.65
N HIS A 12 -13.06 0.70 -8.66
CA HIS A 12 -11.92 0.47 -9.56
C HIS A 12 -11.42 1.75 -10.23
N ALA A 13 -12.30 2.54 -10.84
CA ALA A 13 -11.91 3.78 -11.53
C ALA A 13 -11.32 4.82 -10.56
N SER A 14 -11.99 5.07 -9.43
CA SER A 14 -11.56 6.06 -8.45
C SER A 14 -10.24 5.68 -7.77
N MET A 15 -10.06 4.40 -7.40
CA MET A 15 -8.83 3.93 -6.77
C MET A 15 -7.63 3.97 -7.71
N ASN A 16 -7.81 3.64 -9.00
CA ASN A 16 -6.74 3.77 -9.99
C ASN A 16 -6.32 5.23 -10.21
N GLU A 17 -7.28 6.16 -10.30
CA GLU A 17 -6.97 7.58 -10.46
C GLU A 17 -6.28 8.16 -9.20
N LEU A 18 -6.73 7.79 -8.00
CA LEU A 18 -6.06 8.17 -6.76
C LEU A 18 -4.64 7.62 -6.69
N ALA A 19 -4.44 6.33 -7.00
CA ALA A 19 -3.12 5.73 -7.01
C ALA A 19 -2.18 6.43 -8.00
N ARG A 20 -2.68 6.81 -9.18
CA ARG A 20 -1.91 7.59 -10.17
C ARG A 20 -1.48 8.94 -9.60
N ARG A 21 -2.39 9.69 -8.97
CA ARG A 21 -2.09 11.01 -8.38
C ARG A 21 -1.13 10.92 -7.20
N VAL A 22 -1.30 9.94 -6.32
CA VAL A 22 -0.41 9.71 -5.18
C VAL A 22 0.99 9.34 -5.67
N ASP A 23 1.08 8.45 -6.66
CA ASP A 23 2.37 8.08 -7.25
C ASP A 23 3.08 9.28 -7.87
N GLU A 24 2.36 10.10 -8.65
CA GLU A 24 2.90 11.31 -9.27
C GLU A 24 3.33 12.35 -8.22
N TRP A 25 2.58 12.49 -7.13
CA TRP A 25 2.91 13.41 -6.04
C TRP A 25 4.21 13.05 -5.34
N PHE A 26 4.43 11.76 -5.05
CA PHE A 26 5.63 11.31 -4.33
C PHE A 26 6.83 11.01 -5.23
N ASN A 27 6.59 10.48 -6.43
CA ASN A 27 7.64 9.98 -7.32
C ASN A 27 7.86 10.86 -8.56
N GLY A 28 7.07 11.93 -8.73
CA GLY A 28 7.09 12.75 -9.92
C GLY A 28 6.42 12.08 -11.13
N PRO A 29 6.45 12.72 -12.30
CA PRO A 29 5.80 12.20 -13.49
C PRO A 29 6.47 10.90 -13.94
N ARG A 30 5.67 9.95 -14.44
CA ARG A 30 6.15 8.68 -15.00
C ARG A 30 6.81 8.90 -16.36
N LEU A 31 8.05 9.35 -16.34
CA LEU A 31 8.87 9.61 -17.53
C LEU A 31 10.10 8.68 -17.55
N PRO A 32 10.63 8.34 -18.74
CA PRO A 32 11.89 7.61 -18.86
C PRO A 32 13.01 8.28 -18.06
N GLY A 33 13.74 7.50 -17.26
CA GLY A 33 14.85 7.98 -16.44
C GLY A 33 14.47 8.51 -15.06
N VAL A 34 13.18 8.76 -14.79
CA VAL A 34 12.71 9.11 -13.44
C VAL A 34 12.57 7.83 -12.60
N LYS A 35 13.38 7.71 -11.54
CA LYS A 35 13.31 6.58 -10.61
C LYS A 35 12.28 6.85 -9.51
N ARG A 36 11.39 5.89 -9.26
CA ARG A 36 10.50 5.92 -8.09
C ARG A 36 11.31 5.64 -6.82
N GLY A 37 11.14 6.48 -5.81
CA GLY A 37 11.80 6.34 -4.51
C GLY A 37 10.84 5.98 -3.37
N VAL A 38 9.53 6.17 -3.56
CA VAL A 38 8.50 6.03 -2.53
C VAL A 38 7.48 4.97 -2.93
N GLY A 39 7.30 3.97 -2.06
CA GLY A 39 6.22 2.98 -2.13
C GLY A 39 5.03 3.40 -1.26
N PHE A 40 3.81 3.04 -1.69
CA PHE A 40 2.61 3.23 -0.88
C PHE A 40 1.61 2.08 -1.10
N VAL A 41 0.72 1.92 -0.12
CA VAL A 41 -0.49 1.10 -0.22
C VAL A 41 -1.69 1.96 0.19
N LEU A 42 -2.77 1.92 -0.59
CA LEU A 42 -4.05 2.53 -0.26
C LEU A 42 -5.05 1.42 0.06
N LEU A 43 -5.61 1.45 1.27
CA LEU A 43 -6.67 0.56 1.72
C LEU A 43 -7.99 1.34 1.78
N VAL A 44 -9.05 0.77 1.20
CA VAL A 44 -10.40 1.36 1.17
C VAL A 44 -11.41 0.31 1.59
N ALA A 45 -12.19 0.64 2.61
CA ALA A 45 -13.26 -0.20 3.12
C ALA A 45 -14.46 0.65 3.53
N GLU A 46 -15.65 0.05 3.55
CA GLU A 46 -16.84 0.71 4.08
C GLU A 46 -16.77 0.81 5.61
N PHE A 47 -17.00 2.02 6.13
CA PHE A 47 -17.16 2.20 7.58
C PHE A 47 -18.29 1.30 8.12
N GLY A 48 -18.07 0.73 9.30
CA GLY A 48 -18.99 -0.24 9.91
C GLY A 48 -18.91 -1.66 9.34
N LYS A 49 -18.10 -1.90 8.29
CA LYS A 49 -17.84 -3.24 7.71
C LYS A 49 -16.35 -3.53 7.54
N ILE A 50 -15.49 -2.83 8.27
CA ILE A 50 -14.04 -2.99 8.17
C ILE A 50 -13.62 -4.35 8.77
N ASP A 51 -14.15 -4.67 9.96
CA ASP A 51 -13.88 -5.95 10.62
C ASP A 51 -14.73 -7.07 9.98
N GLY A 52 -14.07 -8.15 9.57
CA GLY A 52 -14.70 -9.29 8.88
C GLY A 52 -15.26 -9.01 7.47
N GLY A 53 -15.14 -7.77 6.98
CA GLY A 53 -15.64 -7.39 5.65
C GLY A 53 -14.56 -7.28 4.58
N ARG A 54 -14.95 -6.78 3.41
CA ARG A 54 -14.06 -6.63 2.25
C ARG A 54 -13.20 -5.36 2.39
N VAL A 55 -11.90 -5.53 2.21
CA VAL A 55 -10.94 -4.42 2.11
C VAL A 55 -10.41 -4.38 0.68
N ASN A 56 -10.67 -3.27 -0.01
CA ASN A 56 -10.09 -2.99 -1.31
C ASN A 56 -8.67 -2.45 -1.13
N TYR A 57 -7.74 -2.83 -2.00
CA TYR A 57 -6.38 -2.32 -1.92
C TYR A 57 -5.75 -2.06 -3.29
N ILE A 58 -4.86 -1.06 -3.33
CA ILE A 58 -3.99 -0.77 -4.48
C ILE A 58 -2.61 -0.29 -3.98
N SER A 59 -1.55 -0.67 -4.68
CA SER A 59 -0.16 -0.34 -4.36
C SER A 59 0.60 0.04 -5.63
N ASN A 60 1.61 0.90 -5.52
CA ASN A 60 2.54 1.18 -6.63
C ASN A 60 3.80 0.27 -6.62
N GLY A 61 3.95 -0.56 -5.60
CA GLY A 61 5.02 -1.55 -5.45
C GLY A 61 4.59 -2.97 -5.82
N SER A 62 5.51 -3.92 -5.70
CA SER A 62 5.19 -5.35 -5.84
C SER A 62 4.27 -5.82 -4.70
N ARG A 63 3.71 -7.03 -4.85
CA ARG A 63 2.93 -7.64 -3.76
C ARG A 63 3.79 -7.89 -2.54
N GLU A 64 5.06 -8.24 -2.75
CA GLU A 64 6.07 -8.49 -1.73
C GLU A 64 6.35 -7.21 -0.94
N ASP A 65 6.56 -6.08 -1.62
CA ASP A 65 6.76 -4.77 -0.98
C ASP A 65 5.54 -4.37 -0.13
N MET A 66 4.34 -4.56 -0.67
CA MET A 66 3.09 -4.29 0.05
C MET A 66 2.98 -5.13 1.33
N VAL A 67 3.24 -6.43 1.25
CA VAL A 67 3.20 -7.33 2.41
C VAL A 67 4.27 -6.93 3.44
N ALA A 68 5.47 -6.55 3.00
CA ALA A 68 6.52 -6.06 3.90
C ALA A 68 6.11 -4.77 4.62
N MET A 69 5.55 -3.79 3.90
CA MET A 69 5.05 -2.54 4.49
C MET A 69 3.96 -2.79 5.54
N LEU A 70 3.00 -3.67 5.25
CA LEU A 70 1.92 -3.99 6.20
C LEU A 70 2.44 -4.72 7.44
N ARG A 71 3.37 -5.67 7.29
CA ARG A 71 4.00 -6.37 8.41
C ARG A 71 4.74 -5.41 9.34
N GLU A 72 5.54 -4.52 8.76
CA GLU A 72 6.28 -3.51 9.52
C GLU A 72 5.35 -2.56 10.27
N TYR A 73 4.28 -2.10 9.60
CA TYR A 73 3.27 -1.25 10.23
C TYR A 73 2.55 -1.95 11.39
N LEU A 74 2.12 -3.20 11.21
CA LEU A 74 1.50 -3.99 12.27
C LEU A 74 2.45 -4.24 13.44
N ALA A 75 3.73 -4.56 13.16
CA ALA A 75 4.73 -4.74 14.21
C ALA A 75 4.90 -3.47 15.05
N ARG A 76 4.87 -2.28 14.44
CA ARG A 76 4.90 -1.00 15.16
C ARG A 76 3.66 -0.78 16.03
N LEU A 77 2.48 -1.12 15.54
CA LEU A 77 1.23 -1.01 16.31
C LEU A 77 1.18 -1.99 17.49
N GLU A 78 1.74 -3.18 17.33
CA GLU A 78 1.80 -4.22 18.36
C GLU A 78 2.94 -4.01 19.38
N GLY A 79 3.73 -2.94 19.24
CA GLY A 79 4.90 -2.69 20.10
C GLY A 79 6.06 -3.67 19.89
N ARG A 80 6.11 -4.33 18.73
CA ARG A 80 7.12 -5.33 18.34
C ARG A 80 8.14 -4.81 17.32
N ALA A 81 8.25 -3.50 17.11
CA ALA A 81 9.25 -2.97 16.19
C ALA A 81 10.63 -3.45 16.64
N ALA A 82 11.29 -4.23 15.79
CA ALA A 82 12.66 -4.65 16.00
C ALA A 82 13.52 -3.40 16.19
N ASP A 83 14.36 -3.43 17.22
CA ASP A 83 15.43 -2.46 17.38
C ASP A 83 16.10 -2.24 16.02
N GLY A 84 16.15 -0.97 15.59
CA GLY A 84 16.72 -0.59 14.31
C GLY A 84 18.17 -1.10 14.15
N PRO A 85 18.76 -1.02 12.95
CA PRO A 85 20.12 -1.51 12.74
C PRO A 85 21.03 -0.84 13.75
N GLU A 86 21.63 -1.64 14.64
CA GLU A 86 22.71 -1.18 15.52
C GLU A 86 23.71 -0.44 14.62
N THR A 87 23.89 0.84 14.90
CA THR A 87 24.97 1.60 14.29
C THR A 87 26.27 0.99 14.79
N ARG A 88 26.84 0.05 14.03
CA ARG A 88 28.24 -0.33 14.21
C ARG A 88 29.09 0.87 13.81
N GLN A 89 29.54 1.59 14.83
CA GLN A 89 30.81 2.33 14.79
C GLN A 89 31.95 1.36 15.08
#